data_AF-A0AAN7DPH4-F1
#
_entry.id   AF-A0AAN7DPH4-F1
#
_cell.length_a   1.000
_cell.length_b   1.000
_cell.length_c   1.000
_cell.angle_alpha   90.00
_cell.angle_beta   90.00
_cell.angle_gamma   90.00
#
_symmetry.space_group_name_H-M   'P 1'
#
loop_
_entity.id
_entity.type
_entity.pdbx_description
1 polymer ?
#
loop_
_entity_poly.entity_id
_entity_poly.type
_entity_poly.pdbx_seq_one_letter_code
_entity_poly.pdbx_strand_id
1 'polypeptide(L)' 'MSEKASQQDMAKSRIPLEYRDYCANLLIPLNKCRGETFYLPWKCETERHAYEKCQYDDFKRRMKEQQAKAEEED' A
#
# COMPACT_ATOMS: atom_id res chain seq x y z
N MET A 1 13.65 -3.19 -2.22
CA MET A 1 12.67 -2.98 -1.11
C MET A 1 12.07 -1.62 -1.33
N SER A 2 10.74 -1.51 -1.42
CA SER A 2 10.02 -0.25 -1.60
C SER A 2 10.40 0.70 -0.45
N GLU A 3 10.99 1.87 -0.74
CA GLU A 3 11.35 2.83 0.31
C GLU A 3 10.09 3.36 0.98
N LYS A 4 9.95 3.17 2.30
CA LYS A 4 8.76 3.61 3.04
C LYS A 4 8.59 5.12 2.93
N ALA A 5 7.35 5.58 2.77
CA ALA A 5 7.06 7.01 2.79
C ALA A 5 7.33 7.59 4.19
N SER A 6 7.89 8.81 4.24
CA SER A 6 8.03 9.50 5.52
C SER A 6 6.65 9.88 6.09
N GLN A 7 6.55 10.01 7.41
CA GLN A 7 5.30 10.44 8.04
C GLN A 7 4.83 11.82 7.54
N GLN A 8 5.79 12.72 7.27
CA GLN A 8 5.51 14.04 6.72
C GLN A 8 4.92 13.95 5.31
N ASP A 9 5.40 13.03 4.47
CA ASP A 9 4.90 12.87 3.11
C ASP A 9 3.51 12.25 3.06
N MET A 10 3.22 11.30 3.95
CA MET A 10 1.88 10.74 4.12
C MET A 10 0.88 11.80 4.60
N ALA A 11 1.30 12.68 5.51
CA ALA A 11 0.47 13.79 6.00
C ALA A 11 0.22 14.84 4.91
N LYS A 12 1.26 15.25 4.17
CA LYS A 12 1.15 16.20 3.04
C LYS A 12 0.22 15.66 1.95
N SER A 13 0.29 14.36 1.68
CA SER A 13 -0.54 13.68 0.67
C SER A 13 -1.95 13.35 1.18
N ARG A 14 -2.28 13.74 2.43
CA ARG A 14 -3.59 13.54 3.07
C ARG A 14 -4.08 12.09 3.01
N ILE A 15 -3.17 11.14 3.21
CA ILE A 15 -3.52 9.72 3.23
C ILE A 15 -4.35 9.41 4.49
N PRO A 16 -5.54 8.78 4.36
CA PRO A 16 -6.33 8.31 5.51
C PRO A 16 -5.53 7.33 6.38
N LEU A 17 -5.83 7.28 7.68
CA LEU A 17 -5.03 6.52 8.66
C LEU A 17 -4.95 5.03 8.31
N GLU A 18 -6.01 4.48 7.73
CA GLU A 18 -6.14 3.09 7.33
C GLU A 18 -5.15 2.69 6.23
N TYR A 19 -4.73 3.65 5.40
CA TYR A 19 -3.81 3.44 4.28
C TYR A 19 -2.39 3.91 4.57
N ARG A 20 -2.07 4.26 5.83
CA ARG A 20 -0.71 4.63 6.26
C ARG A 20 0.12 3.40 6.63
N ASP A 21 0.21 2.47 5.70
CA ASP A 21 0.92 1.21 5.87
C ASP A 21 2.29 1.23 5.18
N TYR A 22 2.95 0.07 5.12
CA TYR A 22 4.23 -0.10 4.45
C TYR A 22 4.19 0.20 2.95
N CYS A 23 3.00 0.17 2.33
CA CYS A 23 2.77 0.36 0.90
C CYS A 23 2.34 1.79 0.54
N ALA A 24 2.21 2.69 1.53
CA ALA A 24 1.75 4.06 1.33
C ALA A 24 2.60 4.87 0.32
N ASN A 25 3.88 4.53 0.15
CA ASN A 25 4.76 5.17 -0.82
C ASN A 25 4.32 4.95 -2.29
N LEU A 26 3.66 3.83 -2.58
CA LEU A 26 3.07 3.54 -3.89
C LEU A 26 1.69 4.15 -4.07
N LEU A 27 0.99 4.42 -2.96
CA LEU A 27 -0.34 5.04 -2.99
C LEU A 27 -0.28 6.53 -3.37
N ILE A 28 0.76 7.24 -2.95
CA ILE A 28 0.98 8.67 -3.30
C ILE A 28 0.99 8.89 -4.82
N PRO A 29 1.86 8.24 -5.62
CA PRO A 29 1.88 8.42 -7.06
C PRO A 29 0.61 7.90 -7.74
N LEU A 30 0.00 6.81 -7.23
CA LEU A 30 -1.27 6.31 -7.74
C LEU A 30 -2.40 7.34 -7.59
N ASN A 31 -2.53 7.95 -6.41
CA ASN A 31 -3.56 8.96 -6.17
C ASN A 31 -3.32 10.24 -6.96
N LYS A 32 -2.05 10.61 -7.19
CA LYS A 32 -1.71 11.71 -8.10
C LYS A 32 -2.18 11.40 -9.54
N CYS A 33 -1.83 10.22 -10.06
CA CYS A 33 -2.24 9.81 -11.40
C CYS A 33 -3.78 9.74 -11.54
N ARG A 34 -4.48 9.22 -10.52
CA ARG A 34 -5.94 9.20 -10.47
C ARG A 34 -6.56 10.59 -10.53
N GLY A 35 -5.99 11.55 -9.78
CA GLY A 35 -6.43 12.95 -9.83
C GLY A 35 -6.24 13.58 -11.21
N GLU A 36 -5.08 13.37 -11.84
CA GLU A 36 -4.74 13.90 -13.16
C GLU A 36 -5.58 13.28 -14.29
N THR A 37 -5.97 12.02 -14.15
CA THR A 37 -6.72 11.26 -15.17
C THR A 37 -8.20 11.13 -14.86
N PHE A 38 -8.74 11.89 -13.90
CA PHE A 38 -10.14 11.84 -13.48
C PHE A 38 -10.63 10.42 -13.13
N TYR A 39 -9.76 9.62 -12.50
CA TYR A 39 -10.07 8.26 -12.01
C TYR A 39 -10.54 7.29 -13.11
N LEU A 40 -10.13 7.52 -14.37
CA LEU A 40 -10.47 6.61 -15.47
C LEU A 40 -9.86 5.22 -15.24
N PRO A 41 -10.64 4.12 -15.39
CA PRO A 41 -10.23 2.79 -14.95
C PRO A 41 -9.13 2.15 -15.81
N TRP A 42 -8.94 2.61 -17.05
CA TRP A 42 -7.89 2.16 -17.98
C TRP A 42 -6.61 3.01 -17.92
N LYS A 43 -6.54 3.96 -16.97
CA LYS A 43 -5.34 4.76 -16.71
C LYS A 43 -4.75 4.36 -15.36
N CYS A 44 -3.45 4.59 -15.19
CA CYS A 44 -2.72 4.30 -13.96
C CYS A 44 -2.68 2.81 -13.58
N GLU A 45 -2.78 1.90 -14.55
CA GLU A 45 -2.85 0.45 -14.29
C GLU A 45 -1.56 -0.09 -13.68
N THR A 46 -0.41 0.39 -14.13
CA THR A 46 0.90 -0.02 -13.63
C THR A 46 1.07 0.36 -12.16
N GLU A 47 0.75 1.60 -11.81
CA GLU A 47 0.81 2.12 -10.44
C GLU A 47 -0.19 1.40 -9.54
N ARG A 48 -1.39 1.14 -10.05
CA ARG A 48 -2.40 0.35 -9.33
C ARG A 48 -1.89 -1.05 -9.03
N HIS A 49 -1.39 -1.74 -10.04
CA HIS A 49 -0.92 -3.11 -9.90
C HIS A 49 0.29 -3.22 -8.97
N ALA A 50 1.20 -2.24 -9.02
CA ALA A 50 2.32 -2.16 -8.08
C ALA A 50 1.85 -2.01 -6.63
N TYR A 51 0.88 -1.14 -6.38
CA TYR A 51 0.28 -0.96 -5.04
C TYR A 51 -0.45 -2.23 -4.56
N GLU A 52 -1.28 -2.84 -5.42
CA GLU A 52 -2.02 -4.08 -5.11
C GLU A 52 -1.07 -5.25 -4.80
N LYS A 53 0.01 -5.39 -5.57
CA LYS A 53 1.03 -6.41 -5.30
C LYS A 53 1.69 -6.18 -3.94
N CYS A 54 2.04 -4.94 -3.60
CA CYS A 54 2.60 -4.62 -2.29
C CYS A 54 1.65 -5.01 -1.14
N GLN A 55 0.36 -4.66 -1.27
CA GLN A 55 -0.67 -5.02 -0.30
C GLN A 55 -0.83 -6.53 -0.14
N TYR A 56 -0.78 -7.25 -1.24
CA TYR A 56 -0.87 -8.71 -1.24
C TYR A 56 0.34 -9.36 -0.57
N ASP A 57 1.55 -8.86 -0.84
CA ASP A 57 2.77 -9.33 -0.21
C ASP A 57 2.75 -9.04 1.31
N ASP A 58 2.23 -7.88 1.75
CA ASP A 58 2.04 -7.55 3.16
C ASP A 58 1.00 -8.46 3.84
N PHE A 59 -0.13 -8.71 3.17
CA PHE A 59 -1.14 -9.62 3.67
C PHE A 59 -0.56 -11.02 3.89
N LYS A 60 0.19 -11.56 2.93
CA LYS A 60 0.88 -12.85 3.08
C LYS A 60 1.85 -12.88 4.25
N ARG A 61 2.59 -11.79 4.48
CA ARG A 61 3.49 -11.66 5.62
C ARG A 61 2.71 -11.75 6.94
N ARG A 62 1.61 -11.01 7.07
CA ARG A 62 0.75 -11.03 8.26
C ARG A 62 0.09 -12.39 8.50
N MET A 63 -0.35 -13.07 7.44
CA MET A 63 -0.89 -14.43 7.55
C MET A 63 0.14 -15.43 8.08
N LYS A 64 1.40 -15.35 7.60
CA LYS A 64 2.49 -16.19 8.11
C LYS A 64 2.80 -15.91 9.58
N GLU A 65 2.81 -14.63 9.98
CA GLU A 65 3.00 -14.25 11.38
C GLU A 65 1.87 -14.77 12.28
N GLN A 66 0.63 -14.79 11.79
CA GLN A 66 -0.50 -15.37 12.52
C GLN A 66 -0.40 -16.89 12.63
N GLN A 67 0.01 -17.58 11.55
CA GLN A 67 0.24 -19.02 11.56
C GLN A 67 1.35 -19.41 12.53
N ALA A 68 2.49 -18.72 12.51
CA ALA A 68 3.59 -18.99 13.43
C ALA A 68 3.18 -18.82 14.91
N LYS A 69 2.39 -17.79 15.22
CA LYS A 69 1.85 -17.61 16.57
C LYS A 69 0.90 -18.73 16.99
N ALA A 70 0.06 -19.20 16.07
CA ALA A 70 -0.84 -20.31 16.35
C ALA A 70 -0.08 -21.63 16.60
N GLU A 71 1.04 -21.84 15.91
CA GLU A 71 1.94 -22.99 16.13
C GLU A 71 2.73 -22.90 17.45
N GLU A 72 3.06 -21.69 17.92
CA GLU A 72 3.72 -21.47 19.22
C GLU A 72 2.77 -21.66 20.41
N GLU A 73 1.47 -21.48 20.20
CA GLU A 73 0.42 -21.63 21.21
C GLU A 73 -0.06 -23.08 21.40
N ASP A 74 0.30 -23.99 20.48
CA ASP A 74 -0.03 -25.43 20.47
C ASP A 74 1.14 -26.28 21.01
#